data_AF-A0AA94EG62-F1
#
_entry.id   AF-A0AA94EG62-F1
#
_cell.length_a   1.000
_cell.length_b   1.000
_cell.length_c   1.000
_cell.angle_alpha   90.00
_cell.angle_beta   90.00
_cell.angle_gamma   90.00
#
_symmetry.space_group_name_H-M   'P 1'
#
loop_
_entity.id
_entity.type
_entity.pdbx_description
1 polymer ?
#
loop_
_entity_poly.entity_id
_entity_poly.type
_entity_poly.pdbx_seq_one_letter_code
_entity_poly.pdbx_strand_id
1 'polypeptide(L)' 'MADYETCLRNPAGTFGEPENVLKRDDLSKEQKLEILKQWRYDEYETEVADQENMRGDKPDRLGEINNLILKLEQ' A
#
# COMPACT_ATOMS: atom_id res chain seq x y z
N MET A 1 14.79 1.56 15.35
CA MET A 1 13.58 2.31 14.97
C MET A 1 13.28 1.98 13.53
N ALA A 2 12.02 1.79 13.15
CA ALA A 2 11.65 1.77 11.74
C ALA A 2 11.24 3.21 11.39
N ASP A 3 12.10 3.91 10.65
CA ASP A 3 11.85 5.28 10.23
C ASP A 3 10.73 5.31 9.18
N TYR A 4 9.89 6.34 9.24
CA TYR A 4 8.79 6.57 8.29
C TYR A 4 9.25 6.43 6.83
N GLU A 5 10.45 6.90 6.52
CA GLU A 5 11.07 6.79 5.18
C GLU A 5 11.26 5.33 4.75
N THR A 6 11.61 4.42 5.66
CA THR A 6 11.74 2.99 5.36
C THR A 6 10.38 2.37 5.09
N CYS A 7 9.39 2.75 5.90
CA CYS A 7 8.00 2.35 5.70
C CYS A 7 7.46 2.83 4.35
N LEU A 8 7.81 4.05 3.92
CA LEU A 8 7.41 4.60 2.63
C LEU A 8 8.07 3.88 1.45
N ARG A 9 9.32 3.45 1.63
CA ARG A 9 10.14 2.83 0.58
C ARG A 9 9.75 1.40 0.26
N ASN A 10 9.33 0.63 1.28
CA ASN A 10 8.79 -0.71 1.07
C ASN A 10 7.70 -1.00 2.11
N PRO A 11 6.50 -0.41 1.92
CA PRO A 11 5.40 -0.62 2.85
C PRO A 11 4.88 -2.05 2.80
N ALA A 12 4.89 -2.69 1.62
CA ALA A 12 4.55 -4.09 1.45
C ALA A 12 5.41 -5.02 2.31
N GLY A 13 6.73 -4.86 2.26
CA GLY A 13 7.65 -5.65 3.06
C GLY A 13 7.61 -5.30 4.55
N THR A 14 7.24 -4.06 4.90
CA THR A 14 7.23 -3.61 6.30
C THR A 14 5.95 -4.01 7.04
N PHE A 15 4.81 -3.87 6.39
CA PHE A 15 3.49 -4.08 7.00
C PHE A 15 2.83 -5.40 6.58
N GLY A 16 3.21 -5.97 5.43
CA GLY A 16 2.62 -7.17 4.84
C GLY A 16 1.23 -6.94 4.25
N GLU A 17 0.38 -6.21 4.98
CA GLU A 17 -1.01 -5.91 4.63
C GLU A 17 -1.30 -4.41 4.77
N PRO A 18 -2.07 -3.82 3.84
CA PRO A 18 -2.34 -2.39 3.86
C PRO A 18 -3.23 -1.99 5.06
N GLU A 19 -4.02 -2.91 5.60
CA GLU A 19 -4.77 -2.70 6.84
C GLU A 19 -3.86 -2.45 8.06
N ASN A 20 -2.65 -3.03 8.08
CA ASN A 20 -1.71 -2.83 9.18
C ASN A 20 -1.19 -1.38 9.23
N VAL A 21 -1.22 -0.65 8.12
CA VAL A 21 -0.92 0.80 8.08
C VAL A 21 -1.98 1.58 8.85
N LEU A 22 -3.26 1.17 8.78
CA LEU A 22 -4.32 1.81 9.58
C LEU A 22 -4.17 1.54 11.08
N LYS A 23 -3.74 0.33 11.44
CA LYS A 23 -3.51 -0.09 12.83
C LYS A 23 -2.28 0.55 13.48
N ARG A 24 -1.45 1.27 12.73
CA ARG A 24 -0.32 2.05 13.30
C ARG A 24 -0.84 3.30 13.98
N ASP A 25 -0.81 3.34 15.31
CA ASP A 25 -1.05 4.58 16.06
C ASP A 25 0.14 5.55 16.02
N ASP A 26 1.34 5.07 15.67
CA ASP A 26 2.54 5.88 15.46
C ASP A 26 2.48 6.79 14.23
N LEU A 27 1.49 6.62 13.34
CA LEU A 27 1.37 7.35 12.09
C LEU A 27 0.15 8.27 12.09
N SER A 28 0.35 9.51 11.65
CA SER A 28 -0.75 10.43 11.38
C SER A 28 -1.56 10.01 10.17
N LYS A 29 -2.82 10.47 10.09
CA LYS A 29 -3.74 10.22 8.98
C LYS A 29 -3.07 10.54 7.61
N GLU A 30 -2.34 11.65 7.53
CA GLU A 30 -1.59 12.07 6.34
C GLU A 30 -0.45 11.11 5.98
N GLN A 31 0.34 10.68 6.97
CA GLN A 31 1.45 9.73 6.76
C GLN A 31 0.95 8.36 6.30
N LYS A 32 -0.16 7.89 6.88
CA LYS A 32 -0.83 6.64 6.44
C LYS A 32 -1.26 6.75 4.99
N LEU A 33 -1.78 7.91 4.60
CA LEU A 33 -2.23 8.18 3.24
C LEU A 33 -1.06 8.17 2.26
N GLU A 34 0.05 8.82 2.59
CA GLU A 34 1.27 8.83 1.77
C GLU A 34 1.84 7.41 1.60
N ILE A 35 1.91 6.64 2.68
CA ILE A 35 2.36 5.24 2.66
C ILE A 35 1.48 4.40 1.74
N LEU A 36 0.15 4.49 1.89
CA LEU A 36 -0.78 3.71 1.07
C LEU A 36 -0.76 4.15 -0.39
N LYS A 37 -0.62 5.46 -0.67
CA LYS A 37 -0.48 5.97 -2.05
C LYS A 37 0.80 5.43 -2.69
N GLN A 38 1.92 5.44 -1.97
CA GLN A 38 3.18 4.89 -2.49
C GLN A 38 3.07 3.37 -2.71
N TRP A 39 2.47 2.64 -1.76
CA TRP A 39 2.24 1.22 -1.89
C TRP A 39 1.39 0.89 -3.12
N ARG A 40 0.33 1.66 -3.38
CA ARG A 40 -0.49 1.50 -4.58
C ARG A 40 0.33 1.62 -5.86
N TYR A 41 1.26 2.56 -5.93
CA TYR A 41 2.15 2.71 -7.10
C TYR A 41 3.10 1.52 -7.24
N ASP A 42 3.72 1.08 -6.14
CA ASP A 42 4.67 -0.03 -6.11
C ASP A 42 4.02 -1.37 -6.50
N GLU A 43 2.83 -1.68 -5.96
CA GLU A 43 2.06 -2.87 -6.36
C GLU A 43 1.56 -2.74 -7.80
N TYR A 44 1.16 -1.54 -8.26
CA TYR A 44 0.74 -1.35 -9.65
C TYR A 44 1.90 -1.59 -10.63
N GLU A 45 3.10 -1.07 -10.34
CA GLU A 45 4.27 -1.32 -11.18
C GLU A 45 4.68 -2.81 -11.16
N THR A 46 4.63 -3.44 -9.98
CA THR A 46 4.91 -4.88 -9.82
C THR A 46 3.87 -5.75 -10.53
N GLU A 47 2.58 -5.43 -10.40
CA GLU A 47 1.50 -6.13 -11.08
C GLU A 47 1.53 -5.90 -12.58
N VAL A 48 1.86 -4.71 -13.08
CA VAL A 48 2.01 -4.44 -14.51
C VAL A 48 3.18 -5.23 -15.10
N ALA A 49 4.31 -5.29 -14.39
CA ALA A 49 5.45 -6.10 -14.79
C ALA A 49 5.11 -7.60 -14.87
N ASP A 50 4.24 -8.10 -13.98
CA ASP A 50 3.80 -9.49 -13.99
C ASP A 50 2.61 -9.74 -14.94
N GLN A 51 1.74 -8.75 -15.16
CA GLN A 51 0.55 -8.84 -16.02
C GLN A 51 0.89 -8.88 -17.51
N GLU A 52 2.04 -8.36 -17.95
CA GLU A 52 2.50 -8.56 -19.33
C GLU A 52 2.70 -10.05 -19.68
N ASN A 53 2.75 -10.95 -18.68
CA ASN A 53 2.96 -12.38 -18.90
C ASN A 53 1.71 -13.27 -18.76
N MET A 54 0.50 -12.70 -18.63
CA MET A 54 -0.83 -13.31 -18.89
C MET A 54 -1.86 -12.77 -17.89
N ARG A 55 -2.94 -12.17 -18.43
CA ARG A 55 -4.18 -11.89 -17.70
C ARG A 55 -4.68 -13.16 -17.02
N GLY A 56 -4.65 -13.19 -15.71
CA GLY A 56 -5.34 -14.19 -14.91
C GLY A 56 -5.50 -13.68 -13.50
N ASP A 57 -6.74 -13.28 -13.17
CA ASP A 57 -7.33 -13.42 -11.82
C ASP A 57 -6.35 -13.23 -10.66
N LYS A 58 -5.71 -12.06 -10.56
CA LYS A 58 -4.95 -11.72 -9.36
C LYS A 58 -5.86 -11.05 -8.35
N PRO A 59 -5.69 -11.35 -7.05
CA PRO A 59 -6.43 -10.71 -5.98
C PRO A 59 -6.25 -9.20 -6.08
N ASP A 60 -7.35 -8.45 -6.00
CA ASP A 60 -7.42 -6.99 -6.18
C ASP A 60 -6.78 -6.25 -4.99
N ARG A 61 -5.45 -6.42 -4.83
CA ARG A 61 -4.68 -5.80 -3.76
C ARG A 61 -4.67 -4.29 -3.89
N LEU A 62 -4.63 -3.80 -5.14
CA LEU A 62 -4.83 -2.39 -5.45
C LEU A 62 -6.19 -1.88 -4.99
N GLY A 63 -7.26 -2.65 -5.16
CA GLY A 63 -8.60 -2.34 -4.67
C GLY A 63 -8.66 -2.18 -3.16
N GLU A 64 -8.04 -3.11 -2.42
CA GLU A 64 -7.90 -3.02 -0.96
C GLU A 64 -7.18 -1.74 -0.54
N ILE A 65 -6.02 -1.45 -1.14
CA ILE A 65 -5.25 -0.23 -0.84
C ILE A 65 -6.08 1.04 -1.14
N ASN A 66 -6.76 1.09 -2.29
CA ASN A 66 -7.61 2.23 -2.67
C ASN A 66 -8.76 2.45 -1.67
N ASN A 67 -9.40 1.38 -1.21
CA ASN A 67 -10.48 1.45 -0.24
C ASN A 67 -9.99 2.06 1.09
N LEU A 68 -8.80 1.68 1.54
CA LEU A 68 -8.19 2.20 2.76
C LEU A 68 -7.80 3.68 2.63
N ILE A 69 -7.26 4.09 1.47
CA ILE A 69 -7.00 5.50 1.15
C ILE A 69 -8.29 6.31 1.21
N LEU A 70 -9.36 5.84 0.55
CA LEU A 70 -10.66 6.51 0.55
C LEU A 70 -11.23 6.66 1.96
N LYS A 71 -11.07 5.62 2.79
CA LYS A 71 -11.49 5.63 4.20
C LYS A 71 -10.70 6.63 5.05
N LEU A 72 -9.46 6.91 4.68
CA LEU A 72 -8.63 7.96 5.27
C LEU A 72 -8.86 9.34 4.64
N GLU A 73 -9.56 9.49 3.51
CA GLU A 73 -9.90 10.82 2.97
C GLU A 73 -11.31 11.27 3.36
N GLN A 74 -12.17 10.35 3.83
CA GLN A 74 -13.41 10.65 4.56
C GLN A 74 -13.16 11.24 5.95
#